data_AF-A0A629KGN8-F1
#
_entry.id   AF-A0A629KGN8-F1
#
_cell.length_a   1.000
_cell.length_b   1.000
_cell.length_c   1.000
_cell.angle_alpha   90.00
_cell.angle_beta   90.00
_cell.angle_gamma   90.00
#
_symmetry.space_group_name_H-M   'P 1'
#
loop_
_entity.id
_entity.type
_entity.pdbx_description
1 polymer ?
#
loop_
_entity_poly.entity_id
_entity_poly.type
_entity_poly.pdbx_seq_one_letter_code
_entity_poly.pdbx_strand_id
1 'polypeptide(L)'
;MKLKSPEEFVEEWRRKDRKNFEMAATALIPGMIGKAAVTLIATGQQITTENLIHYFETDLQNSPGSLTESWSQAALQFLKDSASSQ
;
A
#
# COMPACT_ATOMS: atom_id res chain seq x y z
N MET A 1 25.08 -30.59 -5.39
CA MET A 1 24.22 -29.39 -5.37
C MET A 1 24.36 -28.70 -6.72
N LYS A 2 23.26 -28.49 -7.47
CA LYS A 2 23.30 -27.64 -8.67
C LYS A 2 23.44 -26.19 -8.19
N LEU A 3 24.53 -25.53 -8.56
CA LEU A 3 24.70 -24.10 -8.35
C LEU A 3 23.72 -23.38 -9.29
N LYS A 4 22.87 -22.51 -8.73
CA LYS A 4 21.97 -21.65 -9.52
C LYS A 4 22.82 -20.73 -10.40
N SER A 5 22.34 -20.42 -11.60
CA SER A 5 23.01 -19.41 -12.41
C SER A 5 22.97 -18.04 -11.70
N PRO A 6 23.91 -17.13 -11.97
CA PRO A 6 23.86 -15.77 -11.45
C PRO A 6 22.52 -15.08 -11.72
N GLU A 7 21.91 -15.33 -12.89
CA GLU A 7 20.61 -14.78 -13.29
C GLU A 7 19.47 -15.35 -12.44
N GLU A 8 19.46 -16.67 -12.22
CA GLU A 8 18.49 -17.33 -11.34
C GLU A 8 18.58 -16.82 -9.90
N PHE A 9 19.80 -16.58 -9.41
CA PHE A 9 20.02 -16.00 -8.09
C PHE A 9 19.49 -14.56 -7.98
N VAL A 10 19.78 -13.72 -8.97
CA VAL A 10 19.30 -12.32 -9.00
C VAL A 10 17.78 -12.27 -9.05
N GLU A 11 17.14 -13.12 -9.84
CA GLU A 11 15.68 -13.13 -9.94
C GLU A 11 15.01 -13.64 -8.65
N GLU A 12 15.56 -14.68 -8.03
CA GLU A 12 15.09 -15.12 -6.71
C GLU A 12 15.27 -14.05 -5.63
N TRP A 13 16.40 -13.34 -5.66
CA TRP A 13 16.67 -12.26 -4.73
C TRP A 13 15.65 -11.12 -4.90
N ARG A 14 15.38 -10.68 -6.14
CA ARG A 14 14.34 -9.67 -6.43
C ARG A 14 12.96 -10.12 -5.97
N ARG A 15 12.60 -11.39 -6.20
CA ARG A 15 11.30 -11.93 -5.78
C ARG A 15 11.17 -11.95 -4.26
N LYS A 16 12.23 -12.36 -3.55
CA LYS A 16 12.26 -12.38 -2.08
C LYS A 16 12.19 -10.96 -1.52
N ASP A 17 12.93 -10.03 -2.11
CA ASP A 17 12.95 -8.64 -1.68
C ASP A 17 11.58 -7.98 -1.88
N ARG A 18 10.96 -8.17 -3.05
CA ARG A 18 9.58 -7.72 -3.31
C ARG A 18 8.59 -8.25 -2.29
N LYS A 19 8.65 -9.56 -1.96
CA LYS A 19 7.78 -10.15 -0.94
C LYS A 19 7.97 -9.53 0.45
N ASN A 20 9.22 -9.20 0.82
CA ASN A 20 9.50 -8.52 2.08
C ASN A 20 8.93 -7.10 2.09
N PHE A 21 9.04 -6.38 0.97
CA PHE A 21 8.43 -5.06 0.81
C PHE A 21 6.90 -5.11 0.89
N GLU A 22 6.26 -6.07 0.23
CA GLU A 22 4.81 -6.27 0.30
C GLU A 22 4.36 -6.59 1.74
N MET A 23 5.07 -7.47 2.45
CA MET A 23 4.77 -7.76 3.86
C MET A 23 4.91 -6.53 4.76
N ALA A 24 5.95 -5.71 4.53
CA ALA A 24 6.14 -4.47 5.25
C ALA A 24 5.03 -3.45 4.94
N ALA A 25 4.58 -3.37 3.69
CA ALA A 25 3.47 -2.51 3.28
C ALA A 25 2.17 -2.88 4.01
N THR A 26 1.86 -4.17 4.14
CA THR A 26 0.69 -4.64 4.89
C THR A 26 0.73 -4.24 6.37
N ALA A 27 1.90 -4.33 7.01
CA ALA A 27 2.06 -3.92 8.41
C ALA A 27 1.82 -2.41 8.62
N LEU A 28 1.96 -1.60 7.57
CA LEU A 28 1.78 -0.15 7.61
C LEU A 28 0.35 0.31 7.32
N ILE A 29 -0.54 -0.60 6.88
CA ILE A 29 -1.94 -0.28 6.56
C ILE A 29 -2.64 0.51 7.68
N PRO A 30 -2.58 0.09 8.97
CA PRO A 30 -3.23 0.86 10.05
C PRO A 30 -2.68 2.28 10.20
N GLY A 31 -1.37 2.46 10.03
CA GLY A 31 -0.72 3.77 10.09
C GLY A 31 -1.11 4.67 8.93
N MET A 32 -1.19 4.11 7.72
CA MET A 32 -1.64 4.83 6.53
C MET A 32 -3.09 5.28 6.67
N ILE A 33 -3.99 4.39 7.09
CA ILE A 33 -5.41 4.71 7.33
C ILE A 33 -5.54 5.77 8.42
N GLY A 34 -4.78 5.65 9.51
CA GLY A 34 -4.76 6.65 10.58
C GLY A 34 -4.35 8.04 10.09
N LYS A 35 -3.30 8.13 9.27
CA LYS A 35 -2.88 9.39 8.63
C LYS A 35 -3.99 9.97 7.76
N ALA A 36 -4.61 9.14 6.91
CA ALA A 36 -5.71 9.57 6.05
C ALA A 36 -6.90 10.10 6.87
N ALA A 37 -7.29 9.38 7.93
CA ALA A 37 -8.37 9.78 8.83
C ALA A 37 -8.11 11.12 9.52
N VAL A 38 -6.88 11.36 10.00
CA VAL A 38 -6.48 12.65 10.57
C VAL A 38 -6.60 13.77 9.53
N THR A 39 -6.16 13.53 8.29
CA THR A 39 -6.30 14.52 7.21
C THR A 39 -7.76 14.82 6.91
N LEU A 40 -8.62 13.81 6.81
CA LEU A 40 -10.06 14.00 6.58
C LEU A 40 -10.71 14.82 7.70
N ILE A 41 -10.38 14.53 8.96
CA ILE A 41 -10.86 15.34 10.10
C ILE A 41 -10.41 16.80 9.95
N ALA A 42 -9.13 17.02 9.62
CA ALA A 42 -8.56 18.35 9.49
C ALA A 42 -9.20 19.17 8.35
N THR A 43 -9.67 18.50 7.29
CA THR A 43 -10.38 19.12 6.17
C THR A 43 -11.90 19.18 6.37
N GLY A 44 -12.41 18.76 7.53
CA GLY A 44 -13.84 18.74 7.84
C GLY A 44 -14.65 17.67 7.10
N GLN A 45 -13.97 16.66 6.53
CA GLN A 45 -14.59 15.54 5.84
C GLN A 45 -14.92 14.41 6.83
N GLN A 46 -16.00 13.67 6.55
CA GLN A 46 -16.36 12.51 7.35
C GLN A 46 -15.40 11.35 7.10
N ILE A 47 -15.13 10.56 8.14
CA ILE A 47 -14.31 9.35 8.03
C ILE A 47 -15.23 8.19 7.62
N THR A 48 -15.41 8.01 6.31
CA THR A 48 -16.10 6.86 5.73
C THR A 48 -15.12 6.05 4.89
N THR A 49 -15.47 4.78 4.62
CA THR A 49 -14.66 3.92 3.74
C THR A 49 -14.50 4.56 2.36
N GLU A 50 -15.55 5.16 1.79
CA GLU A 50 -15.45 5.83 0.48
C GLU A 50 -14.51 7.04 0.52
N ASN A 51 -14.57 7.86 1.57
CA ASN A 51 -13.70 9.04 1.68
C ASN A 51 -12.24 8.64 1.88
N LEU A 52 -11.97 7.55 2.59
CA LEU A 52 -10.62 7.00 2.75
C LEU A 52 -10.10 6.42 1.41
N ILE A 53 -10.94 5.69 0.66
CA ILE A 53 -10.60 5.21 -0.68
C ILE A 53 -10.26 6.38 -1.60
N HIS A 54 -11.13 7.40 -1.63
CA HIS A 54 -10.93 8.58 -2.47
C HIS A 54 -9.64 9.35 -2.09
N TYR A 55 -9.32 9.43 -0.79
CA TYR A 55 -8.07 10.01 -0.33
C TYR A 55 -6.85 9.30 -0.92
N PHE A 56 -6.80 7.96 -0.85
CA PHE A 56 -5.65 7.20 -1.37
C PHE A 56 -5.58 7.19 -2.90
N GLU A 57 -6.72 7.17 -3.59
CA GLU A 57 -6.74 7.33 -5.06
C GLU A 57 -6.17 8.69 -5.48
N THR A 58 -6.55 9.75 -4.77
CA THR A 58 -6.03 11.10 -5.00
C THR A 58 -4.53 11.20 -4.67
N ASP A 59 -4.08 10.61 -3.56
CA ASP A 59 -2.67 10.58 -3.15
C ASP A 59 -1.79 9.90 -4.21
N LEU A 60 -2.24 8.75 -4.74
CA LEU A 60 -1.54 7.99 -5.78
C LEU A 60 -1.51 8.71 -7.13
N GLN A 61 -2.58 9.43 -7.50
CA GLN A 61 -2.62 10.23 -8.71
C GLN A 61 -1.68 11.44 -8.64
N ASN A 62 -1.61 12.09 -7.47
CA ASN A 62 -0.83 13.30 -7.28
C ASN A 62 0.66 13.04 -7.01
N SER A 63 1.01 11.83 -6.55
CA SER A 63 2.37 11.48 -6.12
C SER A 63 2.89 10.17 -6.73
N PRO A 64 2.91 10.02 -8.07
CA PRO A 64 3.44 8.83 -8.71
C PRO A 64 4.95 8.69 -8.43
N GLY A 65 5.40 7.49 -8.07
CA GLY A 65 6.78 7.21 -7.70
C GLY A 65 7.17 7.66 -6.29
N SER A 66 6.21 8.04 -5.44
CA SER A 66 6.51 8.41 -4.06
C SER A 66 7.04 7.23 -3.25
N LEU A 67 7.86 7.52 -2.22
CA LEU A 67 8.41 6.49 -1.33
C LEU A 67 7.33 5.69 -0.59
N THR A 68 6.12 6.25 -0.46
CA THR A 68 4.98 5.62 0.22
C THR A 68 3.98 5.02 -0.74
N GLU A 69 4.23 5.04 -2.06
CA GLU A 69 3.27 4.60 -3.07
C GLU A 69 2.78 3.16 -2.83
N SER A 70 3.72 2.24 -2.56
CA SER A 70 3.38 0.84 -2.27
C SER A 70 2.54 0.68 -1.00
N TRP A 71 2.71 1.55 -0.01
CA TRP A 71 1.93 1.54 1.23
C TRP A 71 0.54 2.14 1.02
N SER A 72 0.44 3.24 0.26
CA SER A 72 -0.84 3.82 -0.15
C SER A 72 -1.64 2.84 -1.01
N GLN A 73 -0.99 2.09 -1.92
CA GLN A 73 -1.62 1.02 -2.70
C GLN A 73 -2.12 -0.13 -1.81
N ALA A 74 -1.32 -0.60 -0.86
CA ALA A 74 -1.73 -1.67 0.06
C ALA A 74 -2.93 -1.26 0.93
N ALA A 75 -2.93 -0.03 1.45
CA ALA A 75 -4.05 0.51 2.22
C ALA A 75 -5.32 0.68 1.36
N LEU A 76 -5.17 1.17 0.13
CA LEU A 76 -6.27 1.29 -0.82
C LEU A 76 -6.90 -0.07 -1.15
N GLN A 77 -6.07 -1.08 -1.43
CA GLN A 77 -6.56 -2.42 -1.73
C GLN A 77 -7.31 -3.03 -0.55
N PHE A 78 -6.76 -2.91 0.66
CA PHE A 78 -7.41 -3.38 1.88
C PHE A 78 -8.80 -2.75 2.08
N LEU A 79 -8.95 -1.45 1.85
CA LEU A 79 -10.23 -0.76 1.96
C LEU A 79 -11.23 -1.23 0.90
N LYS A 80 -10.79 -1.44 -0.34
CA LYS A 80 -11.63 -1.95 -1.44
C LYS A 80 -12.10 -3.38 -1.18
N ASP A 81 -11.23 -4.24 -0.67
CA ASP A 81 -11.57 -5.63 -0.32
C ASP A 81 -12.58 -5.66 0.84
N SER A 82 -12.40 -4.77 1.83
CA SER A 82 -13.30 -4.64 2.97
C SER A 82 -14.69 -4.16 2.55
N ALA A 83 -14.76 -3.17 1.66
CA ALA A 83 -16.03 -2.65 1.13
C ALA A 83 -16.77 -3.65 0.24
N SER A 84 -16.03 -4.49 -0.49
CA SER A 84 -16.61 -5.51 -1.39
C SER A 84 -17.13 -6.75 -0.65
N SER A 85 -16.76 -6.89 0.63
CA SER A 85 -17.19 -7.99 1.51
C SER A 85 -18.43 -7.66 2.34
N GLN A 86 -18.99 -6.46 2.19
CA GLN A 86 -20.22 -5.98 2.85
C GLN A 86 -21.43 -6.11 1.92
#